data_AF-A0A0N4ZU22-F1
#
_entry.id   AF-A0A0N4ZU22-F1
#
_cell.length_a   1.000
_cell.length_b   1.000
_cell.length_c   1.000
_cell.angle_alpha   90.00
_cell.angle_beta   90.00
_cell.angle_gamma   90.00
#
_symmetry.space_group_name_H-M   'P 1'
#
loop_
_entity.id
_entity.type
_entity.pdbx_description
1 polymer ?
#
loop_
_entity_poly.entity_id
_entity_poly.type
_entity_poly.pdbx_seq_one_letter_code
_entity_poly.pdbx_strand_id
1 'polypeptide(L)'
;MPSEFRRLIPKNIYDIYFNLTTEDRIAILQSVLEKNHFNSAMDAVSFIKKRRPVLGKKLEELVNEISESIEGLYNDSKLFLKSFSQHLIDTFPDKEEAINFERYKSFQKKFIKKFKTLPDYIQNEIKEALPYIQLVTDKNAMKDMINYLIVDN
;
A
#
# COMPACT_ATOMS: atom_id res chain seq x y z
N MET A 1 16.64 -11.20 8.74
CA MET A 1 15.18 -11.03 8.49
C MET A 1 14.32 -11.90 9.41
N PRO A 2 13.70 -11.27 10.43
CA PRO A 2 12.89 -11.96 11.43
C PRO A 2 11.56 -12.50 10.90
N SER A 3 11.16 -13.68 11.37
CA SER A 3 9.92 -14.38 10.96
C SER A 3 8.63 -13.58 11.21
N GLU A 4 8.70 -12.59 12.11
CA GLU A 4 7.58 -11.72 12.47
C GLU A 4 7.09 -10.86 11.28
N PHE A 5 8.00 -10.46 10.37
CA PHE A 5 7.63 -9.61 9.24
C PHE A 5 6.72 -10.34 8.23
N ARG A 6 6.91 -11.65 8.05
CA ARG A 6 6.04 -12.49 7.19
C ARG A 6 4.63 -12.66 7.74
N ARG A 7 4.41 -12.41 9.04
CA ARG A 7 3.09 -12.49 9.66
C ARG A 7 2.25 -11.22 9.44
N LEU A 8 2.91 -10.10 9.12
CA LEU A 8 2.26 -8.79 8.99
C LEU A 8 1.85 -8.46 7.55
N ILE A 9 2.51 -9.07 6.57
CA ILE A 9 2.34 -8.74 5.15
C ILE A 9 2.12 -10.02 4.33
N PRO A 10 1.12 -10.05 3.43
CA PRO A 10 0.98 -11.09 2.42
C PRO A 10 2.29 -11.37 1.65
N LYS A 11 2.54 -12.63 1.34
CA LYS A 11 3.80 -13.08 0.73
C LYS A 11 4.12 -12.37 -0.60
N ASN A 12 3.11 -12.10 -1.43
CA ASN A 12 3.25 -11.36 -2.69
C ASN A 12 3.86 -9.96 -2.49
N ILE A 13 3.36 -9.18 -1.54
CA ILE A 13 3.87 -7.83 -1.22
C ILE A 13 5.27 -7.91 -0.60
N TYR A 14 5.48 -8.88 0.29
CA TYR A 14 6.79 -9.17 0.88
C TYR A 14 7.83 -9.46 -0.22
N ASP A 15 7.52 -10.38 -1.13
CA ASP A 15 8.41 -10.80 -2.21
C ASP A 15 8.69 -9.65 -3.20
N ILE A 16 7.75 -8.73 -3.41
CA ILE A 16 8.00 -7.52 -4.21
C ILE A 16 9.01 -6.63 -3.49
N TYR A 17 8.75 -6.25 -2.24
CA TYR A 17 9.57 -5.28 -1.51
C TYR A 17 11.05 -5.69 -1.37
N PHE A 18 11.31 -6.95 -1.02
CA PHE A 18 12.67 -7.43 -0.77
C PHE A 18 13.48 -7.71 -2.04
N ASN A 19 12.81 -7.91 -3.17
CA ASN A 19 13.48 -8.13 -4.45
C ASN A 19 13.64 -6.84 -5.28
N LEU A 20 13.32 -5.67 -4.70
CA LEU A 20 13.50 -4.38 -5.38
C LEU A 20 14.99 -4.06 -5.54
N THR A 21 15.45 -3.94 -6.79
CA THR A 21 16.76 -3.35 -7.09
C THR A 21 16.74 -1.82 -6.91
N THR A 22 17.90 -1.18 -6.99
CA THR A 22 18.00 0.29 -6.97
C THR A 22 17.18 0.91 -8.10
N GLU A 23 17.24 0.35 -9.30
CA GLU A 23 16.50 0.83 -10.47
C GLU A 23 14.99 0.60 -10.34
N ASP A 24 14.57 -0.47 -9.68
CA ASP A 24 13.16 -0.69 -9.33
C ASP A 24 12.64 0.42 -8.41
N ARG A 25 13.43 0.77 -7.38
CA ARG A 25 13.10 1.86 -6.45
C ARG A 25 13.02 3.20 -7.18
N ILE A 26 13.94 3.47 -8.10
CA ILE A 26 13.91 4.68 -8.94
C ILE A 26 12.62 4.72 -9.78
N ALA A 27 12.24 3.62 -10.43
CA ALA A 27 11.02 3.58 -11.24
C ALA A 27 9.75 3.81 -10.40
N ILE A 28 9.70 3.24 -9.19
CA ILE A 28 8.60 3.48 -8.24
C ILE A 28 8.57 4.96 -7.83
N LEU A 29 9.70 5.55 -7.45
CA LEU A 29 9.78 6.97 -7.07
C LEU A 29 9.32 7.87 -8.22
N GLN A 30 9.76 7.61 -9.46
CA GLN A 30 9.30 8.35 -10.63
C GLN A 30 7.78 8.23 -10.82
N SER A 31 7.20 7.04 -10.64
CA SER A 31 5.73 6.89 -10.70
C SER A 31 5.01 7.70 -9.61
N VAL A 32 5.58 7.81 -8.42
CA VAL A 32 5.01 8.60 -7.34
C VAL A 32 5.01 10.09 -7.70
N LEU A 33 6.09 10.60 -8.30
CA LEU A 33 6.18 11.99 -8.75
C LEU A 33 5.20 12.30 -9.90
N GLU A 34 4.89 11.30 -10.71
CA GLU A 34 3.96 11.38 -11.84
C GLU A 34 2.49 11.07 -11.45
N LYS A 35 2.19 10.87 -10.15
CA LYS A 35 0.87 10.40 -9.67
C LYS A 35 -0.32 11.23 -10.18
N ASN A 36 -0.12 12.53 -10.41
CA ASN A 36 -1.17 13.45 -10.88
C ASN A 36 -1.50 13.27 -12.37
N HIS A 37 -0.67 12.56 -13.14
CA HIS A 37 -0.93 12.22 -14.54
C HIS A 37 -1.62 10.87 -14.71
N PHE A 38 -1.88 10.15 -13.62
CA PHE A 38 -2.50 8.83 -13.64
C PHE A 38 -3.98 8.93 -13.26
N ASN A 39 -4.84 8.30 -14.05
CA ASN A 39 -6.27 8.20 -13.77
C ASN A 39 -6.59 6.94 -12.93
N SER A 40 -5.66 5.98 -12.90
CA SER A 40 -5.82 4.71 -12.21
C SER A 40 -4.50 4.15 -11.67
N ALA A 41 -4.58 3.20 -10.75
CA ALA A 41 -3.41 2.43 -10.32
C ALA A 41 -2.76 1.68 -11.48
N MET A 42 -3.54 1.24 -12.48
CA MET A 42 -3.03 0.52 -13.64
C MET A 42 -2.21 1.42 -14.59
N ASP A 43 -2.48 2.72 -14.62
CA ASP A 43 -1.66 3.69 -15.35
C ASP A 43 -0.26 3.78 -14.72
N ALA A 44 -0.19 3.83 -13.39
CA ALA A 44 1.06 3.81 -12.65
C ALA A 44 1.85 2.49 -12.85
N VAL A 45 1.15 1.35 -12.83
CA VAL A 45 1.74 0.04 -13.14
C VAL A 45 2.29 0.02 -14.56
N SER A 46 1.52 0.51 -15.53
CA SER A 46 1.95 0.58 -16.93
C SER A 46 3.18 1.47 -17.11
N PHE A 47 3.24 2.59 -16.39
CA PHE A 47 4.41 3.48 -16.35
C PHE A 47 5.65 2.75 -15.82
N ILE A 48 5.53 1.99 -14.74
CA ILE A 48 6.64 1.21 -14.17
C ILE A 48 7.04 0.07 -15.13
N LYS A 49 6.06 -0.67 -15.66
CA LYS A 49 6.27 -1.84 -16.52
C LYS A 49 7.07 -1.52 -17.78
N LYS A 50 6.89 -0.33 -18.37
CA LYS A 50 7.69 0.13 -19.52
C LYS A 50 9.19 0.20 -19.24
N ARG A 51 9.58 0.50 -17.99
CA ARG A 51 10.98 0.63 -17.56
C ARG A 51 11.51 -0.63 -16.89
N ARG A 52 10.64 -1.29 -16.13
CA ARG A 52 10.93 -2.45 -15.27
C ARG A 52 9.89 -3.54 -15.54
N PRO A 53 10.01 -4.32 -16.64
CA PRO A 53 8.97 -5.27 -17.06
C PRO A 53 8.64 -6.34 -16.00
N VAL A 54 9.66 -6.86 -15.33
CA VAL A 54 9.49 -7.90 -14.28
C VAL A 54 8.77 -7.34 -13.06
N LEU A 55 9.18 -6.17 -12.56
CA LEU A 55 8.50 -5.49 -11.46
C LEU A 55 7.06 -5.11 -11.86
N GLY A 56 6.89 -4.51 -13.03
CA GLY A 56 5.60 -4.08 -13.52
C GLY A 56 4.60 -5.22 -13.63
N LYS A 57 5.03 -6.40 -14.09
CA LYS A 57 4.19 -7.60 -14.10
C LYS A 57 3.75 -8.02 -12.69
N LYS A 58 4.66 -8.02 -11.72
CA LYS A 58 4.31 -8.34 -10.32
C LYS A 58 3.34 -7.31 -9.71
N LEU A 59 3.50 -6.03 -10.04
CA LEU A 59 2.59 -4.97 -9.58
C LEU A 59 1.22 -5.06 -10.27
N GLU A 60 1.17 -5.43 -11.54
CA GLU A 60 -0.07 -5.70 -12.27
C GLU A 60 -0.85 -6.85 -11.63
N GLU A 61 -0.17 -7.97 -11.34
CA GLU A 61 -0.76 -9.11 -10.63
C GLU A 61 -1.33 -8.68 -9.26
N LEU A 62 -0.56 -7.90 -8.48
CA LEU A 62 -1.01 -7.37 -7.21
C LEU A 62 -2.23 -6.44 -7.34
N VAL A 63 -2.21 -5.50 -8.30
CA VAL A 63 -3.34 -4.57 -8.50
C VAL A 63 -4.59 -5.33 -8.92
N ASN A 64 -4.47 -6.33 -9.79
CA ASN A 64 -5.60 -7.15 -10.22
C ASN A 64 -6.19 -7.96 -9.05
N GLU A 65 -5.33 -8.61 -8.26
CA GLU A 65 -5.74 -9.35 -7.04
C GLU A 65 -6.54 -8.43 -6.10
N ILE A 66 -6.04 -7.22 -5.84
CA ILE A 66 -6.72 -6.22 -5.02
C ILE A 66 -8.06 -5.79 -5.63
N SER A 67 -8.08 -5.53 -6.93
CA SER A 67 -9.30 -5.12 -7.64
C SER A 67 -10.38 -6.19 -7.56
N GLU A 68 -10.02 -7.45 -7.80
CA GLU A 68 -10.93 -8.60 -7.69
C GLU A 68 -11.45 -8.77 -6.26
N SER A 69 -10.58 -8.66 -5.25
CA SER A 69 -10.97 -8.71 -3.84
C SER A 69 -11.96 -7.61 -3.45
N ILE A 70 -11.85 -6.42 -4.05
CA ILE A 70 -12.72 -5.28 -3.77
C ILE A 70 -14.06 -5.39 -4.52
N GLU A 71 -14.09 -6.02 -5.70
CA GLU A 71 -15.29 -6.13 -6.53
C GLU A 71 -16.44 -6.84 -5.82
N GLY A 72 -16.14 -7.82 -4.97
CA GLY A 72 -17.13 -8.59 -4.21
C GLY A 72 -17.72 -7.90 -2.98
N LEU A 73 -17.16 -6.75 -2.55
CA LEU A 73 -17.51 -6.16 -1.26
C LEU A 73 -18.84 -5.39 -1.26
N TYR A 74 -19.41 -5.21 -0.07
CA TYR A 74 -20.51 -4.26 0.15
C TYR A 74 -20.13 -2.85 -0.30
N ASN A 75 -21.13 -2.08 -0.73
CA ASN A 75 -20.93 -0.71 -1.21
C ASN A 75 -20.27 0.20 -0.16
N ASP A 76 -20.63 0.04 1.11
CA ASP A 76 -20.04 0.84 2.21
C ASP A 76 -18.54 0.53 2.37
N SER A 77 -18.13 -0.73 2.25
CA SER A 77 -16.73 -1.15 2.26
C SER A 77 -15.95 -0.56 1.08
N LYS A 78 -16.53 -0.63 -0.13
CA LYS A 78 -15.94 -0.04 -1.34
C LYS A 78 -15.76 1.46 -1.21
N LEU A 79 -16.78 2.18 -0.73
CA LEU A 79 -16.73 3.63 -0.53
C LEU A 79 -15.68 4.02 0.51
N PHE A 80 -15.61 3.27 1.61
CA PHE A 80 -14.60 3.46 2.63
C PHE A 80 -13.18 3.30 2.05
N LEU A 81 -12.92 2.18 1.36
CA LEU A 81 -11.62 1.89 0.76
C LEU A 81 -11.22 2.92 -0.29
N LYS A 82 -12.15 3.35 -1.16
CA LYS A 82 -11.92 4.38 -2.17
C LYS A 82 -11.56 5.74 -1.54
N SER A 83 -12.25 6.13 -0.46
CA SER A 83 -11.92 7.38 0.25
C SER A 83 -10.51 7.33 0.84
N PHE A 84 -10.09 6.17 1.34
CA PHE A 84 -8.78 6.03 1.98
C PHE A 84 -7.63 5.78 1.02
N SER A 85 -7.86 5.15 -0.13
CA SER A 85 -6.85 5.05 -1.18
C SER A 85 -6.47 6.44 -1.69
N GLN A 86 -7.44 7.34 -1.86
CA GLN A 86 -7.17 8.73 -2.24
C GLN A 86 -6.32 9.44 -1.18
N HIS A 87 -6.71 9.36 0.09
CA HIS A 87 -5.92 9.99 1.17
C HIS A 87 -4.52 9.40 1.32
N LEU A 88 -4.32 8.12 0.99
CA LEU A 88 -2.98 7.50 0.97
C LEU A 88 -2.12 8.12 -0.13
N ILE A 89 -2.66 8.27 -1.34
CA ILE A 89 -1.97 8.93 -2.47
C ILE A 89 -1.59 10.36 -2.11
N ASP A 90 -2.46 11.08 -1.40
CA ASP A 90 -2.19 12.45 -0.93
C ASP A 90 -1.03 12.51 0.09
N THR A 91 -0.66 11.38 0.72
CA THR A 91 0.52 11.35 1.61
C THR A 91 1.84 11.23 0.87
N PHE A 92 1.81 10.79 -0.39
CA PHE A 92 3.00 10.66 -1.21
C PHE A 92 3.52 12.04 -1.64
N PRO A 93 4.85 12.21 -1.72
CA PRO A 93 5.45 13.49 -2.10
C PRO A 93 5.08 13.90 -3.53
N ASP A 94 4.90 15.21 -3.75
CA ASP A 94 4.62 15.80 -5.06
C ASP A 94 5.89 16.22 -5.82
N LYS A 95 7.04 16.15 -5.16
CA LYS A 95 8.37 16.53 -5.66
C LYS A 95 9.42 15.60 -5.08
N GLU A 96 10.65 15.69 -5.56
CA GLU A 96 11.78 14.97 -4.98
C GLU A 96 12.06 15.46 -3.55
N GLU A 97 11.37 14.86 -2.58
CA GLU A 97 11.54 15.07 -1.16
C GLU A 97 11.52 13.71 -0.43
N ALA A 98 12.18 13.66 0.72
CA ALA A 98 12.14 12.47 1.56
C ALA A 98 10.70 12.18 2.03
N ILE A 99 10.38 10.90 2.21
CA ILE A 99 9.08 10.47 2.74
C ILE A 99 8.82 11.17 4.07
N ASN A 100 7.69 11.88 4.16
CA ASN A 100 7.28 12.53 5.39
C ASN A 100 6.54 11.54 6.29
N PHE A 101 7.28 10.92 7.22
CA PHE A 101 6.72 9.97 8.18
C PHE A 101 5.61 10.55 9.06
N GLU A 102 5.60 11.85 9.33
CA GLU A 102 4.52 12.48 10.09
C GLU A 102 3.23 12.60 9.28
N ARG A 103 3.31 12.84 7.96
CA ARG A 103 2.15 12.77 7.05
C ARG A 103 1.55 11.35 7.07
N TYR A 104 2.39 10.33 6.97
CA TYR A 104 1.92 8.94 7.04
C TYR A 104 1.28 8.62 8.41
N LYS A 105 1.93 8.97 9.52
CA LYS A 105 1.34 8.76 10.87
C LYS A 105 0.00 9.46 11.03
N SER A 106 -0.13 10.68 10.48
CA SER A 106 -1.39 11.42 10.48
C SER A 106 -2.48 10.69 9.67
N PHE A 107 -2.15 10.22 8.48
CA PHE A 107 -3.04 9.36 7.68
C PHE A 107 -3.44 8.11 8.45
N GLN A 108 -2.49 7.36 9.00
CA GLN A 108 -2.75 6.13 9.74
C GLN A 108 -3.70 6.35 10.92
N LYS A 109 -3.48 7.42 11.71
CA LYS A 109 -4.38 7.80 12.81
C LYS A 109 -5.79 8.09 12.31
N LYS A 110 -5.94 8.83 11.21
CA LYS A 110 -7.25 9.13 10.61
C LYS A 110 -7.93 7.86 10.07
N PHE A 111 -7.17 6.98 9.42
CA PHE A 111 -7.62 5.68 8.93
C PHE A 111 -8.17 4.84 10.08
N ILE A 112 -7.36 4.58 11.11
CA ILE A 112 -7.76 3.79 12.27
C ILE A 112 -9.00 4.38 12.95
N LYS A 113 -9.07 5.70 13.11
CA LYS A 113 -10.21 6.35 13.73
C LYS A 113 -11.50 6.09 12.96
N LYS A 114 -11.51 6.27 11.63
CA LYS A 114 -12.72 6.02 10.81
C LYS A 114 -13.01 4.53 10.64
N PHE A 115 -11.99 3.69 10.52
CA PHE A 115 -12.16 2.24 10.42
C PHE A 115 -12.90 1.68 11.64
N LYS A 116 -12.53 2.15 12.84
CA LYS A 116 -13.20 1.77 14.10
C LYS A 116 -14.63 2.29 14.25
N THR A 117 -15.08 3.23 13.42
CA THR A 117 -16.47 3.69 13.42
C THR A 117 -17.35 2.90 12.46
N LEU A 118 -16.77 2.02 11.64
CA LEU A 118 -17.53 1.12 10.77
C LEU A 118 -18.19 0.01 11.60
N PRO A 119 -19.35 -0.51 11.17
CA PRO A 119 -19.91 -1.73 11.74
C PRO A 119 -18.92 -2.89 11.69
N ASP A 120 -18.97 -3.78 12.68
CA ASP A 120 -18.02 -4.90 12.77
C ASP A 120 -18.02 -5.80 11.53
N TYR A 121 -19.19 -6.01 10.91
CA TYR A 121 -19.30 -6.80 9.69
C TYR A 121 -18.56 -6.16 8.50
N ILE A 122 -18.58 -4.83 8.39
CA ILE A 122 -17.82 -4.07 7.38
C ILE A 122 -16.31 -4.14 7.69
N GLN A 123 -15.93 -4.00 8.95
CA GLN A 123 -14.53 -4.11 9.36
C GLN A 123 -13.96 -5.50 9.05
N ASN A 124 -14.73 -6.55 9.30
CA ASN A 124 -14.30 -7.93 9.04
C ASN A 124 -14.23 -8.21 7.54
N GLU A 125 -15.24 -7.80 6.77
CA GLU A 125 -15.23 -7.92 5.32
C GLU A 125 -13.98 -7.27 4.70
N ILE A 126 -13.63 -6.05 5.11
CA ILE A 126 -12.43 -5.36 4.63
C ILE A 126 -11.14 -6.11 5.01
N LYS A 127 -11.04 -6.64 6.24
CA LYS A 127 -9.84 -7.37 6.69
C LYS A 127 -9.65 -8.69 5.96
N GLU A 128 -10.75 -9.39 5.68
CA GLU A 128 -10.76 -10.66 4.96
C GLU A 128 -10.39 -10.45 3.49
N ALA A 129 -10.99 -9.44 2.84
CA ALA A 129 -10.71 -9.12 1.45
C ALA A 129 -9.31 -8.55 1.25
N LEU A 130 -8.84 -7.71 2.18
CA LEU A 130 -7.56 -7.00 2.07
C LEU A 130 -6.70 -7.20 3.32
N PRO A 131 -6.02 -8.36 3.49
CA PRO A 131 -5.24 -8.66 4.69
C PRO A 131 -4.15 -7.62 4.99
N TYR A 132 -3.60 -6.98 3.96
CA TYR A 132 -2.60 -5.91 4.07
C TYR A 132 -3.13 -4.63 4.73
N ILE A 133 -4.45 -4.48 4.93
CA ILE A 133 -5.02 -3.37 5.71
C ILE A 133 -4.50 -3.36 7.15
N GLN A 134 -4.03 -4.52 7.65
CA GLN A 134 -3.38 -4.64 8.95
C GLN A 134 -2.16 -3.74 9.09
N LEU A 135 -1.40 -3.50 8.01
CA LEU A 135 -0.25 -2.58 8.03
C LEU A 135 -0.63 -1.14 8.36
N VAL A 136 -1.88 -0.77 8.05
CA VAL A 136 -2.42 0.55 8.35
C VAL A 136 -3.14 0.53 9.69
N THR A 137 -3.92 -0.52 9.99
CA THR A 137 -4.74 -0.56 11.20
C THR A 137 -3.97 -0.90 12.47
N ASP A 138 -2.87 -1.64 12.36
CA ASP A 138 -1.96 -1.91 13.47
C ASP A 138 -0.99 -0.74 13.64
N LYS A 139 -1.10 -0.06 14.79
CA LYS A 139 -0.27 1.10 15.14
C LYS A 139 1.22 0.74 15.26
N ASN A 140 1.53 -0.52 15.53
CA ASN A 140 2.90 -0.97 15.69
C ASN A 140 3.46 -1.50 14.37
N ALA A 141 2.64 -1.98 13.43
CA ALA A 141 3.12 -2.60 12.19
C ALA A 141 4.12 -1.74 11.40
N MET A 142 3.88 -0.42 11.24
CA MET A 142 4.88 0.44 10.58
C MET A 142 6.13 0.67 11.43
N LYS A 143 5.99 0.84 12.75
CA LYS A 143 7.16 1.00 13.65
C LYS A 143 8.02 -0.25 13.61
N ASP A 144 7.39 -1.41 13.69
CA ASP A 144 8.04 -2.71 13.65
C ASP A 144 8.70 -2.90 12.29
N MET A 145 8.01 -2.59 11.18
CA MET A 145 8.59 -2.57 9.84
C MET A 145 9.86 -1.72 9.77
N ILE A 146 9.80 -0.46 10.21
CA ILE A 146 10.96 0.44 10.17
C ILE A 146 12.10 -0.11 11.01
N ASN A 147 11.82 -0.62 12.21
CA ASN A 147 12.85 -1.21 13.07
C ASN A 147 13.52 -2.42 12.41
N TYR A 148 12.75 -3.31 11.78
CA TYR A 148 13.30 -4.45 11.05
C TYR A 148 14.15 -4.05 9.84
N LEU A 149 13.79 -2.96 9.16
CA LEU A 149 14.54 -2.44 8.01
C LEU A 149 15.83 -1.71 8.40
N ILE A 150 15.91 -1.18 9.63
CA ILE A 150 17.09 -0.48 10.14
C ILE A 150 18.07 -1.46 10.80
N VAL A 151 17.58 -2.50 11.48
CA VAL A 151 18.42 -3.45 12.24
C VAL A 151 19.12 -4.49 11.35
N ASP A 152 18.60 -4.75 10.14
CA ASP A 152 19.19 -5.70 9.17
C ASP A 152 20.12 -5.01 8.12
N ASN A 153 20.54 -3.75 8.34
CA ASN A 153 21.58 -3.06 7.55
C ASN A 153 22.86 -2.82 8.37
#